data_AF-A0A9X7GSL2-F1
#
_entry.id   AF-A0A9X7GSL2-F1
#
_cell.length_a   1.000
_cell.length_b   1.000
_cell.length_c   1.000
_cell.angle_alpha   90.00
_cell.angle_beta   90.00
_cell.angle_gamma   90.00
#
_symmetry.space_group_name_H-M   'P 1'
#
loop_
_entity.id
_entity.type
_entity.pdbx_description
1 polymer ?
#
loop_
_entity_poly.entity_id
_entity_poly.type
_entity_poly.pdbx_seq_one_letter_code
_entity_poly.pdbx_strand_id
1 'polypeptide(L)'
;MNIIKLIEDFDTVVDETCNNLKDKILADFKIPGNQIEFKLSDDLQFKKNLLNKIGDGVGIYYFEINLKDFYKNIIDTKDLNRTRRKTREILLGELNKIWTDKTVRKETKYPKIIIKRFNKHYRLKPYINKFESDEWIPLYIGISKNVNARLNEHLHCESDSTFSMKLSHLNKYDFPIRISTSFLPEMDLSRRYMLVKEVEGIIRNECFPIIGKQ
;
A
#
# COMPACT_ATOMS: atom_id res chain seq x y z
N MET A 1 -26.80 18.03 31.17
CA MET A 1 -26.29 17.46 29.90
C MET A 1 -26.03 15.97 30.13
N ASN A 2 -26.69 15.09 29.37
CA ASN A 2 -26.47 13.65 29.50
C ASN A 2 -25.14 13.31 28.80
N ILE A 3 -24.16 12.81 29.56
CA ILE A 3 -22.82 12.47 29.03
C ILE A 3 -22.92 11.40 27.94
N ILE A 4 -23.84 10.44 28.06
CA ILE A 4 -24.05 9.38 27.06
C ILE A 4 -24.45 10.01 25.73
N LYS A 5 -25.45 10.89 25.75
CA LYS A 5 -25.91 11.60 24.56
C LYS A 5 -24.81 12.45 23.92
N LEU A 6 -23.98 13.11 24.74
CA LEU A 6 -22.84 13.89 24.23
C LEU A 6 -21.81 13.00 23.50
N ILE A 7 -21.55 11.81 24.03
CA ILE A 7 -20.64 10.83 23.40
C ILE A 7 -21.25 10.32 22.08
N GLU A 8 -22.54 9.98 22.07
CA GLU A 8 -23.25 9.53 20.86
C GLU A 8 -23.25 10.60 19.76
N ASP A 9 -23.52 11.86 20.13
CA ASP A 9 -23.49 13.00 19.21
C ASP A 9 -22.06 13.22 18.67
N PHE A 10 -21.03 13.06 19.51
CA PHE A 10 -19.63 13.17 19.11
C PHE A 10 -19.22 12.05 18.13
N ASP A 11 -19.52 10.80 18.45
CA ASP A 11 -19.18 9.65 17.62
C ASP A 11 -19.87 9.76 16.24
N THR A 12 -21.12 10.22 16.20
CA THR A 12 -21.85 10.47 14.95
C THR A 12 -21.12 11.46 14.04
N VAL A 13 -20.66 12.59 14.59
CA VAL A 13 -19.92 13.61 13.83
C VAL A 13 -18.56 13.09 13.36
N VAL A 14 -17.86 12.34 14.21
CA VAL A 14 -16.58 11.74 13.87
C VAL A 14 -16.74 10.72 12.74
N ASP A 15 -17.73 9.84 12.81
CA ASP A 15 -18.02 8.83 11.81
C ASP A 15 -18.40 9.45 10.46
N GLU A 16 -19.25 10.48 10.47
CA GLU A 16 -19.62 11.22 9.25
C GLU A 16 -18.38 11.87 8.62
N THR A 17 -17.55 12.52 9.43
CA THR A 17 -16.31 13.17 8.97
C THR A 17 -15.34 12.14 8.37
N CYS A 18 -15.14 11.01 9.05
CA CYS A 18 -14.29 9.92 8.61
C CYS A 18 -14.79 9.31 7.29
N ASN A 19 -16.10 9.12 7.14
CA ASN A 19 -16.69 8.59 5.91
C ASN A 19 -16.55 9.54 4.73
N ASN A 20 -16.85 10.83 4.92
CA ASN A 20 -16.65 11.85 3.91
C ASN A 20 -15.18 11.93 3.47
N LEU A 21 -14.26 11.85 4.42
CA LEU A 21 -12.83 11.90 4.13
C LEU A 21 -12.36 10.63 3.41
N LYS A 22 -12.83 9.44 3.84
CA LYS A 22 -12.60 8.17 3.15
C LYS A 22 -13.04 8.24 1.69
N ASP A 23 -14.26 8.70 1.43
CA ASP A 23 -14.81 8.76 0.07
C ASP A 23 -14.01 9.71 -0.82
N LYS A 24 -13.64 10.88 -0.28
CA LYS A 24 -12.73 11.81 -0.97
C LYS A 24 -11.40 11.14 -1.30
N ILE A 25 -10.75 10.49 -0.33
CA ILE A 25 -9.41 9.90 -0.53
C ILE A 25 -9.47 8.77 -1.56
N LEU A 26 -10.49 7.91 -1.50
CA LEU A 26 -10.69 6.84 -2.49
C LEU A 26 -10.99 7.38 -3.89
N ALA A 27 -11.65 8.53 -4.00
CA ALA A 27 -11.85 9.23 -5.27
C ALA A 27 -10.52 9.82 -5.77
N ASP A 28 -9.76 10.51 -4.92
CA ASP A 28 -8.47 11.10 -5.26
C ASP A 28 -7.47 10.05 -5.76
N PHE A 29 -7.49 8.85 -5.19
CA PHE A 29 -6.66 7.74 -5.65
C PHE A 29 -6.96 7.25 -7.06
N LYS A 30 -8.13 7.57 -7.61
CA LYS A 30 -8.52 7.17 -8.97
C LYS A 30 -8.24 8.26 -10.01
N ILE A 31 -7.84 9.46 -9.59
CA ILE A 31 -7.54 10.58 -10.49
C ILE A 31 -6.18 10.32 -11.15
N PRO A 32 -6.10 10.17 -12.49
CA PRO A 32 -4.83 9.88 -13.17
C PRO A 32 -3.75 10.94 -12.91
N GLY A 33 -4.13 12.21 -12.73
CA GLY A 33 -3.20 13.30 -12.41
C GLY A 33 -2.55 13.19 -11.02
N ASN A 34 -3.13 12.41 -10.11
CA ASN A 34 -2.60 12.16 -8.76
C ASN A 34 -1.78 10.86 -8.68
N GLN A 35 -1.58 10.20 -9.83
CA GLN A 35 -0.90 8.93 -9.94
C GLN A 35 0.46 9.10 -10.61
N ILE A 36 1.45 8.37 -10.10
CA ILE A 36 2.68 8.11 -10.83
C ILE A 36 2.87 6.60 -10.97
N GLU A 37 3.45 6.20 -12.10
CA GLU A 37 3.76 4.81 -12.39
C GLU A 37 5.22 4.67 -12.78
N PHE A 38 5.85 3.60 -12.30
CA PHE A 38 7.24 3.24 -12.61
C PHE A 38 7.44 1.74 -12.36
N LYS A 39 8.52 1.19 -12.87
CA LYS A 39 8.98 -0.15 -12.51
C LYS A 39 10.03 -0.10 -11.43
N LEU A 40 10.05 -1.10 -10.55
CA LEU A 40 11.10 -1.21 -9.53
C LEU A 40 12.51 -1.25 -10.13
N SER A 41 12.67 -1.73 -11.36
CA SER A 41 13.92 -1.73 -12.13
C SER A 41 14.32 -0.37 -12.71
N ASP A 42 13.41 0.61 -12.77
CA ASP A 42 13.70 1.91 -13.40
C ASP A 42 14.83 2.65 -12.68
N ASP A 43 15.53 3.50 -13.42
CA ASP A 43 16.59 4.33 -12.89
C ASP A 43 16.12 5.23 -11.73
N LEU A 44 17.02 5.50 -10.78
CA LEU A 44 16.71 6.27 -9.59
C LEU A 44 16.35 7.73 -9.92
N GLN A 45 17.05 8.35 -10.88
CA GLN A 45 16.77 9.73 -11.28
C GLN A 45 15.41 9.83 -11.98
N PHE A 46 15.06 8.83 -12.79
CA PHE A 46 13.73 8.74 -13.37
C PHE A 46 12.64 8.71 -12.30
N LYS A 47 12.78 7.85 -11.29
CA LYS A 47 11.85 7.78 -10.14
C LYS A 47 11.77 9.10 -9.36
N LYS A 48 12.89 9.79 -9.14
CA LYS A 48 12.93 11.12 -8.50
C LYS A 48 12.14 12.16 -9.30
N ASN A 49 12.34 12.19 -10.62
CA ASN A 49 11.64 13.13 -11.50
C ASN A 49 10.12 12.91 -11.49
N LEU A 50 9.67 11.66 -11.30
CA LEU A 50 8.25 11.37 -11.10
C LEU A 50 7.75 11.89 -9.74
N LEU A 51 8.50 11.67 -8.66
CA LEU A 51 8.13 12.17 -7.33
C LEU A 51 8.06 13.69 -7.27
N ASN A 52 8.89 14.42 -8.02
CA ASN A 52 8.84 15.88 -8.08
C ASN A 52 7.50 16.44 -8.61
N LYS A 53 6.68 15.60 -9.25
CA LYS A 53 5.31 15.97 -9.68
C LYS A 53 4.28 15.88 -8.55
N ILE A 54 4.64 15.23 -7.43
CA ILE A 54 3.77 15.07 -6.26
C ILE A 54 4.02 16.27 -5.34
N GLY A 55 2.94 16.95 -4.95
CA GLY A 55 3.02 18.09 -4.04
C GLY A 55 3.60 17.75 -2.66
N ASP A 56 4.10 18.78 -2.00
CA ASP A 56 4.44 18.72 -0.58
C ASP A 56 3.18 18.94 0.25
N GLY A 57 3.05 18.16 1.33
CA GLY A 57 1.95 18.38 2.28
C GLY A 57 1.60 17.17 3.11
N VAL A 58 0.68 17.38 4.05
CA VAL A 58 0.11 16.31 4.85
C VAL A 58 -0.89 15.55 4.02
N GLY A 59 -0.76 14.23 3.98
CA GLY A 59 -1.62 13.42 3.15
C GLY A 59 -1.46 11.93 3.36
N ILE A 60 -2.24 11.20 2.58
CA ILE A 60 -2.19 9.75 2.49
C ILE A 60 -1.60 9.39 1.13
N TYR A 61 -0.73 8.39 1.14
CA TYR A 61 -0.16 7.81 -0.05
C TYR A 61 -0.46 6.32 -0.12
N TYR A 62 -0.69 5.83 -1.32
CA TYR A 62 -1.17 4.50 -1.60
C TYR A 62 -0.35 3.87 -2.72
N PHE A 63 0.38 2.82 -2.37
CA PHE A 63 1.15 2.01 -3.29
C PHE A 63 0.33 0.82 -3.75
N GLU A 64 0.39 0.58 -5.06
CA GLU A 64 -0.14 -0.59 -5.73
C GLU A 64 0.93 -1.25 -6.56
N ILE A 65 0.80 -2.55 -6.78
CA ILE A 65 1.73 -3.36 -7.55
C ILE A 65 0.98 -4.21 -8.55
N ASN A 66 1.52 -4.36 -9.75
CA ASN A 66 1.06 -5.36 -10.70
C ASN A 66 1.98 -6.59 -10.60
N LEU A 67 1.38 -7.76 -10.39
CA LEU A 67 2.11 -9.03 -10.20
C LEU A 67 1.77 -10.09 -11.24
N LYS A 68 1.15 -9.71 -12.36
CA LYS A 68 0.71 -10.64 -13.42
C LYS A 68 1.86 -11.46 -13.98
N ASP A 69 2.93 -10.79 -14.39
CA ASP A 69 4.08 -11.45 -15.01
C ASP A 69 4.85 -12.31 -14.00
N PHE A 70 4.96 -11.83 -12.76
CA PHE A 70 5.52 -12.60 -11.66
C PHE A 70 4.70 -13.88 -11.41
N TYR A 71 3.38 -13.76 -11.30
CA TYR A 71 2.48 -14.89 -11.15
C TYR A 71 2.63 -15.89 -12.30
N LYS A 72 2.55 -15.41 -13.55
CA LYS A 72 2.69 -16.24 -14.75
C LYS A 72 4.01 -17.01 -14.74
N ASN A 73 5.12 -16.33 -14.45
CA ASN A 73 6.44 -16.96 -14.35
C ASN A 73 6.45 -18.08 -13.30
N ILE A 74 5.91 -17.85 -12.10
CA ILE A 74 5.84 -18.87 -11.04
C ILE A 74 4.98 -20.06 -11.45
N ILE A 75 3.86 -19.83 -12.15
CA ILE A 75 3.01 -20.92 -12.66
C ILE A 75 3.75 -21.75 -13.68
N ASP A 76 4.38 -21.11 -14.67
CA ASP A 76 4.99 -21.78 -15.81
C ASP A 76 6.27 -22.53 -15.39
N THR A 77 7.10 -21.93 -14.53
CA THR A 77 8.38 -22.52 -14.09
C THR A 77 8.22 -23.68 -13.12
N LYS A 78 7.14 -23.72 -12.34
CA LYS A 78 6.89 -24.77 -11.33
C LYS A 78 5.75 -25.72 -11.72
N ASP A 79 5.25 -25.62 -12.95
CA ASP A 79 4.14 -26.40 -13.49
C ASP A 79 2.92 -26.47 -12.53
N LEU A 80 2.45 -25.29 -12.11
CA LEU A 80 1.44 -25.19 -11.05
C LEU A 80 0.01 -25.16 -11.60
N ASN A 81 -0.86 -25.93 -10.97
CA ASN A 81 -2.29 -25.88 -11.27
C ASN A 81 -2.96 -24.67 -10.59
N ARG A 82 -3.45 -23.72 -11.40
CA ARG A 82 -4.03 -22.44 -10.94
C ARG A 82 -5.23 -22.59 -10.01
N THR A 83 -5.95 -23.71 -10.06
CA THR A 83 -7.15 -23.95 -9.22
C THR A 83 -6.82 -24.53 -7.84
N ARG A 84 -5.56 -24.90 -7.58
CA ARG A 84 -5.18 -25.57 -6.34
C ARG A 84 -4.75 -24.57 -5.27
N ARG A 85 -5.14 -24.86 -4.03
CA ARG A 85 -4.66 -24.15 -2.82
C ARG A 85 -3.13 -24.16 -2.71
N LYS A 86 -2.46 -25.24 -3.13
CA LYS A 86 -0.99 -25.36 -3.12
C LYS A 86 -0.33 -24.24 -3.92
N THR A 87 -0.91 -23.84 -5.04
CA THR A 87 -0.40 -22.75 -5.90
C THR A 87 -0.40 -21.42 -5.17
N ARG A 88 -1.48 -21.13 -4.43
CA ARG A 88 -1.58 -19.95 -3.57
C ARG A 88 -0.49 -19.92 -2.50
N GLU A 89 -0.27 -21.06 -1.84
CA GLU A 89 0.76 -21.20 -0.79
C GLU A 89 2.16 -21.00 -1.34
N ILE A 90 2.44 -21.53 -2.53
CA ILE A 90 3.72 -21.32 -3.23
C ILE A 90 3.89 -19.84 -3.60
N LEU A 91 2.88 -19.21 -4.22
CA LEU A 91 2.95 -17.79 -4.59
C LEU A 91 3.20 -16.90 -3.36
N LEU A 92 2.46 -17.12 -2.27
CA LEU A 92 2.65 -16.40 -1.01
C LEU A 92 4.07 -16.62 -0.45
N GLY A 93 4.59 -17.84 -0.56
CA GLY A 93 5.96 -18.16 -0.16
C GLY A 93 7.00 -17.39 -0.97
N GLU A 94 6.88 -17.37 -2.30
CA GLU A 94 7.81 -16.66 -3.18
C GLU A 94 7.72 -15.13 -2.97
N LEU A 95 6.52 -14.56 -2.84
CA LEU A 95 6.35 -13.14 -2.51
C LEU A 95 6.94 -12.79 -1.15
N ASN A 96 6.77 -13.63 -0.12
CA ASN A 96 7.39 -13.37 1.17
C ASN A 96 8.91 -13.41 1.09
N LYS A 97 9.51 -14.34 0.34
CA LYS A 97 10.97 -14.39 0.17
C LYS A 97 11.53 -13.09 -0.40
N ILE A 98 10.82 -12.48 -1.36
CA ILE A 98 11.20 -11.19 -1.94
C ILE A 98 11.30 -10.11 -0.86
N TRP A 99 10.33 -10.07 0.07
CA TRP A 99 10.25 -9.05 1.11
C TRP A 99 11.04 -9.36 2.38
N THR A 100 11.41 -10.61 2.61
CA THR A 100 12.14 -11.06 3.81
C THR A 100 13.54 -11.59 3.49
N ASP A 101 14.14 -11.18 2.36
CA ASP A 101 15.47 -11.59 1.94
C ASP A 101 16.54 -11.17 2.97
N LYS A 102 16.94 -12.15 3.80
CA LYS A 102 17.86 -12.01 4.94
C LYS A 102 19.26 -11.55 4.53
N THR A 103 19.63 -11.70 3.26
CA THR A 103 20.95 -11.27 2.75
C THR A 103 21.11 -9.76 2.72
N VAL A 104 20.00 -9.02 2.77
CA VAL A 104 20.01 -7.56 2.64
C VAL A 104 19.88 -6.85 3.99
N ARG A 105 19.29 -7.45 5.04
CA ARG A 105 19.12 -6.83 6.39
C ARG A 105 19.09 -7.81 7.57
N LYS A 106 19.46 -7.32 8.77
CA LYS A 106 19.31 -8.04 10.04
C LYS A 106 17.83 -8.40 10.31
N GLU A 107 17.59 -9.66 10.69
CA GLU A 107 16.37 -10.44 10.42
C GLU A 107 15.03 -9.99 11.06
N THR A 108 15.01 -8.97 11.92
CA THR A 108 13.89 -8.75 12.85
C THR A 108 12.87 -7.69 12.43
N LYS A 109 13.07 -7.00 11.30
CA LYS A 109 12.26 -5.81 10.93
C LYS A 109 11.70 -5.83 9.51
N TYR A 110 11.49 -7.01 8.92
CA TYR A 110 10.85 -7.11 7.62
C TYR A 110 9.33 -6.91 7.71
N PRO A 111 8.73 -6.13 6.80
CA PRO A 111 7.30 -6.19 6.64
C PRO A 111 6.93 -7.52 5.99
N LYS A 112 6.01 -8.25 6.61
CA LYS A 112 5.52 -9.54 6.08
C LYS A 112 4.28 -9.30 5.23
N ILE A 113 4.05 -10.19 4.26
CA ILE A 113 2.77 -10.23 3.58
C ILE A 113 1.68 -10.61 4.58
N ILE A 114 0.66 -9.78 4.71
CA ILE A 114 -0.49 -10.02 5.57
C ILE A 114 -1.39 -11.05 4.86
N ILE A 115 -1.31 -12.31 5.30
CA ILE A 115 -1.98 -13.46 4.68
C ILE A 115 -3.48 -13.21 4.46
N LYS A 116 -4.17 -12.63 5.46
CA LYS A 116 -5.60 -12.31 5.37
C LYS A 116 -5.91 -11.36 4.21
N ARG A 117 -5.07 -10.33 3.99
CA ARG A 117 -5.24 -9.33 2.93
C ARG A 117 -4.81 -9.88 1.58
N PHE A 118 -3.72 -10.65 1.53
CA PHE A 118 -3.32 -11.38 0.32
C PHE A 118 -4.45 -12.29 -0.20
N ASN A 119 -5.10 -13.05 0.69
CA ASN A 119 -6.23 -13.92 0.32
C ASN A 119 -7.48 -13.16 -0.15
N LYS A 120 -7.61 -11.85 0.10
CA LYS A 120 -8.70 -11.04 -0.48
C LYS A 120 -8.51 -10.82 -1.98
N HIS A 121 -7.26 -10.79 -2.43
CA HIS A 121 -6.85 -10.55 -3.83
C HIS A 121 -6.56 -11.86 -4.60
N TYR A 122 -6.06 -12.90 -3.91
CA TYR A 122 -5.91 -14.24 -4.47
C TYR A 122 -7.13 -15.09 -4.15
N ARG A 123 -8.09 -15.16 -5.07
CA ARG A 123 -9.28 -16.01 -4.94
C ARG A 123 -9.21 -17.17 -5.94
N LEU A 124 -9.63 -18.35 -5.51
CA LEU A 124 -9.73 -19.52 -6.39
C LEU A 124 -10.96 -19.39 -7.28
N LYS A 125 -10.91 -20.01 -8.47
CA LYS A 125 -12.08 -20.09 -9.37
C LYS A 125 -13.31 -20.62 -8.63
N PRO A 126 -14.52 -20.10 -8.92
CA PRO A 126 -14.86 -19.21 -10.03
C PRO A 126 -14.59 -17.71 -9.79
N TYR A 127 -14.05 -17.32 -8.62
CA TYR A 127 -13.79 -15.92 -8.30
C TYR A 127 -12.57 -15.36 -9.05
N ILE A 128 -12.51 -14.04 -9.18
CA ILE A 128 -11.41 -13.33 -9.83
C ILE A 128 -10.14 -13.41 -8.97
N ASN A 129 -9.08 -13.94 -9.57
CA ASN A 129 -7.73 -13.89 -9.03
C ASN A 129 -7.01 -12.68 -9.62
N LYS A 130 -6.78 -11.62 -8.82
CA LYS A 130 -6.14 -10.39 -9.31
C LYS A 130 -4.70 -10.60 -9.79
N PHE A 131 -4.06 -11.70 -9.39
CA PHE A 131 -2.71 -12.04 -9.83
C PHE A 131 -2.67 -12.62 -11.26
N GLU A 132 -3.82 -12.98 -11.84
CA GLU A 132 -3.90 -13.53 -13.21
C GLU A 132 -4.06 -12.46 -14.31
N SER A 133 -4.32 -11.21 -13.92
CA SER A 133 -4.68 -10.11 -14.84
C SER A 133 -3.84 -8.86 -14.56
N ASP A 134 -3.99 -7.83 -15.39
CA ASP A 134 -3.28 -6.55 -15.24
C ASP A 134 -3.83 -5.68 -14.09
N GLU A 135 -4.43 -6.32 -13.08
CA GLU A 135 -5.02 -5.65 -11.93
C GLU A 135 -3.95 -5.11 -10.99
N TRP A 136 -4.18 -3.89 -10.50
CA TRP A 136 -3.36 -3.27 -9.48
C TRP A 136 -3.73 -3.83 -8.10
N ILE A 137 -2.75 -4.43 -7.44
CA ILE A 137 -2.92 -5.03 -6.12
C ILE A 137 -2.46 -4.01 -5.07
N PRO A 138 -3.33 -3.67 -4.10
CA PRO A 138 -3.00 -2.84 -2.95
C PRO A 138 -1.74 -3.36 -2.24
N LEU A 139 -0.65 -2.60 -2.27
CA LEU A 139 0.63 -2.99 -1.70
C LEU A 139 0.79 -2.42 -0.28
N TYR A 140 0.72 -1.10 -0.16
CA TYR A 140 0.98 -0.39 1.10
C TYR A 140 0.21 0.94 1.12
N ILE A 141 -0.25 1.34 2.30
CA ILE A 141 -0.87 2.65 2.53
C ILE A 141 -0.11 3.30 3.68
N GLY A 142 0.08 4.62 3.65
CA GLY A 142 0.61 5.36 4.79
C GLY A 142 0.16 6.81 4.81
N ILE A 143 0.27 7.43 5.99
CA ILE A 143 0.12 8.87 6.21
C ILE A 143 1.51 9.48 6.39
N SER A 144 1.70 10.70 5.87
CA SER A 144 2.85 11.53 6.26
C SER A 144 2.46 12.99 6.45
N LYS A 145 3.22 13.71 7.28
CA LYS A 145 3.18 15.18 7.36
C LYS A 145 3.79 15.84 6.12
N ASN A 146 4.70 15.14 5.46
CA ASN A 146 5.19 15.48 4.13
C ASN A 146 5.18 14.18 3.31
N VAL A 147 4.18 14.04 2.45
CA VAL A 147 4.01 12.88 1.57
C VAL A 147 5.21 12.72 0.65
N ASN A 148 5.65 13.78 -0.03
CA ASN A 148 6.77 13.73 -0.96
C ASN A 148 8.06 13.21 -0.29
N ALA A 149 8.44 13.78 0.85
CA ALA A 149 9.61 13.35 1.62
C ALA A 149 9.51 11.88 2.03
N ARG A 150 8.33 11.43 2.48
CA ARG A 150 8.11 10.02 2.86
C ARG A 150 8.15 9.06 1.68
N LEU A 151 7.64 9.47 0.52
CA LEU A 151 7.76 8.68 -0.71
C LEU A 151 9.23 8.56 -1.14
N ASN A 152 9.99 9.65 -1.05
CA ASN A 152 11.44 9.63 -1.28
C ASN A 152 12.14 8.64 -0.33
N GLU A 153 11.82 8.66 0.97
CA GLU A 153 12.35 7.69 1.94
C GLU A 153 12.04 6.22 1.57
N HIS A 154 10.81 5.94 1.11
CA HIS A 154 10.43 4.59 0.66
C HIS A 154 11.24 4.10 -0.56
N LEU A 155 11.51 5.00 -1.51
CA LEU A 155 12.25 4.67 -2.73
C LEU A 155 13.77 4.61 -2.51
N HIS A 156 14.33 5.46 -1.66
CA HIS A 156 15.78 5.69 -1.57
C HIS A 156 16.41 5.07 -0.32
N CYS A 157 15.61 4.84 0.73
CA CYS A 157 16.05 4.22 1.98
C CYS A 157 17.23 4.93 2.65
N GLU A 158 17.30 6.26 2.53
CA GLU A 158 18.37 7.12 3.06
C GLU A 158 18.44 7.13 4.60
N SER A 159 17.48 6.51 5.30
CA SER A 159 17.51 6.34 6.75
C SER A 159 17.44 4.87 7.20
N ASP A 160 18.17 4.60 8.29
CA ASP A 160 18.09 3.34 9.04
C ASP A 160 16.83 3.25 9.93
N SER A 161 16.11 4.37 10.07
CA SER A 161 14.84 4.38 10.81
C SER A 161 13.82 3.46 10.14
N THR A 162 13.09 2.75 10.98
CA THR A 162 12.30 1.58 10.66
C THR A 162 11.14 1.90 9.72
N PHE A 163 11.35 1.74 8.41
CA PHE A 163 10.27 1.80 7.44
C PHE A 163 9.85 0.40 7.01
N SER A 164 8.57 0.09 7.24
CA SER A 164 7.89 -1.15 6.88
C SER A 164 7.72 -1.37 5.38
N MET A 165 8.36 -0.58 4.51
CA MET A 165 8.44 -0.85 3.07
C MET A 165 9.63 -0.08 2.53
N LYS A 166 10.65 -0.77 2.04
CA LYS A 166 11.87 -0.16 1.53
C LYS A 166 12.04 -0.68 0.10
N LEU A 167 11.79 0.11 -0.92
CA LEU A 167 11.70 -0.41 -2.29
C LEU A 167 13.06 -0.55 -2.99
N SER A 168 14.10 0.18 -2.55
CA SER A 168 15.42 0.17 -3.19
C SER A 168 16.07 -1.23 -3.29
N HIS A 169 15.86 -2.10 -2.30
CA HIS A 169 16.42 -3.47 -2.35
C HIS A 169 15.72 -4.38 -3.35
N LEU A 170 14.57 -3.95 -3.88
CA LEU A 170 13.83 -4.67 -4.89
C LEU A 170 14.13 -4.19 -6.31
N ASN A 171 15.12 -3.31 -6.52
CA ASN A 171 15.45 -2.80 -7.86
C ASN A 171 15.85 -3.90 -8.86
N LYS A 172 16.18 -5.12 -8.39
CA LYS A 172 16.43 -6.30 -9.24
C LYS A 172 15.16 -6.90 -9.86
N TYR A 173 13.98 -6.51 -9.41
CA TYR A 173 12.69 -7.00 -9.91
C TYR A 173 12.04 -5.96 -10.83
N ASP A 174 11.44 -6.42 -11.91
CA ASP A 174 10.78 -5.55 -12.91
C ASP A 174 9.29 -5.33 -12.59
N PHE A 175 8.92 -5.16 -11.31
CA PHE A 175 7.51 -5.04 -10.93
C PHE A 175 6.98 -3.63 -11.20
N PRO A 176 5.88 -3.47 -11.95
CA PRO A 176 5.20 -2.19 -12.07
C PRO A 176 4.61 -1.77 -10.72
N ILE A 177 4.83 -0.52 -10.36
CA ILE A 177 4.32 0.14 -9.17
C ILE A 177 3.52 1.36 -9.59
N ARG A 178 2.39 1.56 -8.94
CA ARG A 178 1.59 2.79 -9.01
C ARG A 178 1.51 3.43 -7.63
N ILE A 179 1.73 4.73 -7.56
CA ILE A 179 1.55 5.51 -6.33
C ILE A 179 0.45 6.53 -6.57
N SER A 180 -0.56 6.49 -5.71
CA SER A 180 -1.61 7.50 -5.66
C SER A 180 -1.48 8.33 -4.38
N THR A 181 -1.84 9.61 -4.44
CA THR A 181 -1.80 10.50 -3.27
C THR A 181 -3.11 11.25 -3.08
N SER A 182 -3.43 11.56 -1.81
CA SER A 182 -4.54 12.42 -1.43
C SER A 182 -4.09 13.36 -0.33
N PHE A 183 -4.12 14.67 -0.61
CA PHE A 183 -3.77 15.69 0.37
C PHE A 183 -4.96 16.02 1.27
N LEU A 184 -4.65 16.28 2.53
CA LEU A 184 -5.61 16.61 3.56
C LEU A 184 -5.66 18.12 3.76
N PRO A 185 -6.84 18.68 4.09
CA PRO A 185 -6.95 20.10 4.37
C PRO A 185 -6.08 20.51 5.56
N GLU A 186 -5.77 21.80 5.63
CA GLU A 186 -5.08 22.35 6.79
C GLU A 186 -5.97 22.25 8.03
N MET A 187 -5.42 21.62 9.07
CA MET A 187 -6.06 21.42 10.37
C MET A 187 -4.99 21.53 11.47
N ASP A 188 -5.40 21.86 12.69
CA ASP A 188 -4.51 21.76 13.85
C ASP A 188 -3.81 20.40 13.91
N LEU A 189 -2.51 20.40 14.22
CA LEU A 189 -1.64 19.23 14.09
C LEU A 189 -2.09 18.06 14.98
N SER A 190 -2.59 18.36 16.18
CA SER A 190 -3.01 17.34 17.15
C SER A 190 -4.29 16.64 16.69
N ARG A 191 -5.28 17.42 16.25
CA ARG A 191 -6.58 16.94 15.75
C ARG A 191 -6.41 16.17 14.43
N ARG A 192 -5.54 16.66 13.55
CA ARG A 192 -5.21 16.01 12.28
C ARG A 192 -4.66 14.60 12.52
N TYR A 193 -3.78 14.42 13.51
CA TYR A 193 -3.18 13.11 13.75
C TYR A 193 -4.17 12.07 14.27
N MET A 194 -5.14 12.47 15.09
CA MET A 194 -6.21 11.58 15.56
C MET A 194 -7.12 11.17 14.41
N LEU A 195 -7.67 12.14 13.67
CA LEU A 195 -8.59 11.87 12.56
C LEU A 195 -7.95 10.99 11.49
N VAL A 196 -6.69 11.26 11.12
CA VAL A 196 -6.06 10.54 10.02
C VAL A 196 -5.66 9.12 10.41
N LYS A 197 -5.40 8.83 11.69
CA LYS A 197 -5.20 7.43 12.11
C LYS A 197 -6.45 6.59 11.89
N GLU A 198 -7.61 7.12 12.26
CA GLU A 198 -8.89 6.45 12.04
C GLU A 198 -9.16 6.26 10.56
N VAL A 199 -9.01 7.32 9.77
CA VAL A 199 -9.20 7.26 8.31
C VAL A 199 -8.21 6.33 7.63
N GLU A 200 -6.94 6.29 8.04
CA GLU A 200 -5.95 5.32 7.54
C GLU A 200 -6.42 3.88 7.83
N GLY A 201 -6.94 3.62 9.03
CA GLY A 201 -7.50 2.32 9.41
C GLY A 201 -8.66 1.91 8.51
N ILE A 202 -9.60 2.83 8.28
CA ILE A 202 -10.76 2.63 7.41
C ILE A 202 -10.31 2.32 5.96
N ILE A 203 -9.41 3.13 5.39
CA ILE A 203 -8.92 2.92 4.02
C ILE A 203 -8.13 1.61 3.91
N ARG A 204 -7.33 1.24 4.91
CA ARG A 204 -6.65 -0.06 4.95
C ARG A 204 -7.64 -1.23 4.96
N ASN A 205 -8.78 -1.07 5.62
CA ASN A 205 -9.84 -2.07 5.66
C ASN A 205 -10.62 -2.14 4.34
N GLU A 206 -10.68 -1.05 3.58
CA GLU A 206 -11.32 -1.03 2.26
C GLU A 206 -10.39 -1.61 1.18
N CYS A 207 -9.14 -1.13 1.12
CA CYS A 207 -8.20 -1.50 0.08
C CYS A 207 -7.51 -2.85 0.36
N PHE A 208 -7.36 -3.27 1.62
CA PHE A 208 -6.61 -4.48 2.00
C PHE A 208 -5.16 -4.52 1.46
N PRO A 209 -4.27 -3.55 1.80
CA PRO A 209 -2.88 -3.56 1.36
C PRO A 209 -2.13 -4.79 1.90
N ILE A 210 -1.42 -5.50 1.02
CA ILE A 210 -0.79 -6.79 1.39
C ILE A 210 0.45 -6.64 2.29
N ILE A 211 1.02 -5.43 2.40
CA ILE A 211 2.17 -5.09 3.27
C ILE A 211 1.75 -4.04 4.32
N GLY A 212 2.34 -4.12 5.51
CA GLY A 212 2.28 -3.05 6.53
C GLY A 212 1.85 -3.56 7.90
N LYS A 213 1.26 -2.67 8.71
CA LYS A 213 0.75 -3.02 10.04
C LYS A 213 -0.51 -3.88 9.93
N GLN A 214 -0.60 -4.87 10.83
CA GLN A 214 -1.79 -5.69 11.06
C GLN A 214 -2.80 -4.93 11.91
#